data_AF-A0A525HD38-F1
#
_entry.id   AF-A0A525HD38-F1
#
_cell.length_a   1.000
_cell.length_b   1.000
_cell.length_c   1.000
_cell.angle_alpha   90.00
_cell.angle_beta   90.00
_cell.angle_gamma   90.00
#
_symmetry.space_group_name_H-M   'P 1'
#
loop_
_entity.id
_entity.type
_entity.pdbx_description
1 polymer ?
#
loop_
_entity_poly.entity_id
_entity_poly.type
_entity_poly.pdbx_seq_one_letter_code
_entity_poly.pdbx_strand_id
1 'polypeptide(L)'
;MAREDAIEMRAVMARWDALRERWALDADEEAGLLGGAVLAGPIGEVASWRAASMEQRMRLLIDLGVALDALLADGVKVCLWLRRPRDSMGGMSPIDAMSSSVEWIRSLRKAALDFIAY
;
A
#
# COMPACT_ATOMS: atom_id res chain seq x y z
N MET A 1 -6.24 -11.58 23.89
CA MET A 1 -5.19 -10.60 23.49
C MET A 1 -4.14 -11.23 22.57
N ALA A 2 -3.01 -11.80 23.01
CA ALA A 2 -1.92 -12.18 22.09
C ALA A 2 -2.29 -13.17 20.94
N ARG A 3 -3.30 -14.03 21.12
CA ARG A 3 -3.77 -14.96 20.08
C ARG A 3 -4.65 -14.26 19.03
N GLU A 4 -5.44 -13.28 19.44
CA GLU A 4 -6.33 -12.52 18.56
C GLU A 4 -5.50 -11.62 17.64
N ASP A 5 -4.51 -10.91 18.22
CA ASP A 5 -3.57 -10.08 17.48
C ASP A 5 -2.81 -10.89 16.40
N ALA A 6 -2.41 -12.13 16.73
CA ALA A 6 -1.73 -13.02 15.80
C ALA A 6 -2.64 -13.53 14.66
N ILE A 7 -3.94 -13.68 14.90
CA ILE A 7 -4.92 -14.07 13.86
C ILE A 7 -5.17 -12.88 12.92
N GLU A 8 -5.33 -11.68 13.47
CA GLU A 8 -5.53 -10.47 12.67
C GLU A 8 -4.33 -10.15 11.77
N MET A 9 -3.11 -10.27 12.31
CA MET A 9 -1.89 -10.08 11.53
C MET A 9 -1.82 -11.05 10.35
N ARG A 10 -2.10 -12.35 10.56
CA ARG A 10 -2.13 -13.33 9.47
C ARG A 10 -3.16 -13.00 8.41
N ALA A 11 -4.32 -12.47 8.80
CA ALA A 11 -5.34 -12.04 7.86
C ALA A 11 -4.89 -10.81 7.05
N VAL A 12 -4.18 -9.87 7.66
CA VAL A 12 -3.57 -8.73 6.95
C VAL A 12 -2.52 -9.22 5.96
N MET A 13 -1.63 -10.13 6.36
CA MET A 13 -0.61 -10.70 5.46
C MET A 13 -1.24 -11.45 4.28
N ALA A 14 -2.26 -12.28 4.51
CA ALA A 14 -2.94 -12.99 3.43
C ALA A 14 -3.64 -12.03 2.45
N ARG A 15 -4.22 -10.93 2.94
CA ARG A 15 -4.82 -9.89 2.10
C ARG A 15 -3.75 -9.10 1.33
N TRP A 16 -2.61 -8.85 1.94
CA TRP A 16 -1.46 -8.25 1.30
C TRP A 16 -0.95 -9.11 0.15
N ASP A 17 -0.74 -10.42 0.38
CA ASP A 17 -0.29 -11.35 -0.66
C ASP A 17 -1.27 -11.38 -1.85
N ALA A 18 -2.57 -11.43 -1.57
CA ALA A 18 -3.59 -11.39 -2.62
C ALA A 18 -3.64 -10.03 -3.38
N LEU A 19 -3.27 -8.93 -2.72
CA LEU A 19 -3.14 -7.62 -3.37
C LEU A 19 -1.88 -7.57 -4.24
N ARG A 20 -0.75 -8.05 -3.70
CA ARG A 20 0.55 -8.13 -4.37
C ARG A 20 0.44 -8.90 -5.69
N GLU A 21 -0.19 -10.06 -5.66
CA GLU A 21 -0.43 -10.87 -6.86
C GLU A 21 -1.33 -10.15 -7.87
N ARG A 22 -2.41 -9.53 -7.40
CA ARG A 22 -3.40 -8.84 -8.25
C ARG A 22 -2.84 -7.60 -8.93
N TRP A 23 -2.01 -6.83 -8.23
CA TRP A 23 -1.28 -5.68 -8.77
C TRP A 23 -0.05 -6.10 -9.58
N ALA A 24 0.26 -7.40 -9.58
CA ALA A 24 1.43 -8.01 -10.19
C ALA A 24 2.71 -7.26 -9.76
N LEU A 25 2.87 -7.03 -8.46
CA LEU A 25 4.02 -6.30 -7.92
C LEU A 25 5.30 -7.13 -8.10
N ASP A 26 6.35 -6.48 -8.60
CA ASP A 26 7.70 -7.04 -8.50
C ASP A 26 8.32 -6.78 -7.11
N ALA A 27 9.50 -7.35 -6.88
CA ALA A 27 10.16 -7.29 -5.57
C ALA A 27 10.60 -5.86 -5.19
N ASP A 28 10.94 -5.01 -6.16
CA ASP A 28 11.37 -3.64 -5.91
C ASP A 28 10.17 -2.74 -5.61
N GLU A 29 9.08 -2.89 -6.35
CA GLU A 29 7.79 -2.24 -6.08
C GLU A 29 7.25 -2.62 -4.70
N GLU A 30 7.29 -3.91 -4.36
CA GLU A 30 6.88 -4.42 -3.06
C GLU A 30 7.72 -3.80 -1.92
N ALA A 31 9.05 -3.82 -2.07
CA ALA A 31 9.95 -3.24 -1.10
C ALA A 31 9.71 -1.73 -0.95
N GLY A 32 9.52 -0.99 -2.05
CA GLY A 32 9.24 0.43 -2.05
C GLY A 32 7.96 0.78 -1.28
N LEU A 33 6.86 0.08 -1.57
CA LEU A 33 5.56 0.31 -0.91
C LEU A 33 5.59 0.02 0.58
N LEU A 34 6.33 -0.99 1.00
CA LEU A 34 6.49 -1.36 2.41
C LEU A 34 7.52 -0.50 3.16
N GLY A 35 8.16 0.46 2.47
CA GLY A 35 9.07 1.44 3.07
C GLY A 35 10.55 1.04 3.01
N GLY A 36 10.97 0.45 1.90
CA GLY A 36 12.33 -0.02 1.63
C GLY A 36 13.44 0.98 2.00
N ALA A 37 14.39 0.48 2.81
CA ALA A 37 15.69 1.05 3.19
C ALA A 37 15.79 2.36 4.00
N VAL A 38 14.76 3.20 4.14
CA VAL A 38 14.91 4.53 4.79
C VAL A 38 14.26 4.60 6.18
N LEU A 39 14.66 3.71 7.10
CA LEU A 39 14.57 3.96 8.55
C LEU A 39 15.72 3.25 9.26
N ALA A 40 16.95 3.68 8.97
CA ALA A 40 18.13 3.41 9.79
C ALA A 40 18.20 4.45 10.92
N GLY A 41 17.40 4.27 11.97
CA GLY A 41 17.46 5.07 13.21
C GLY A 41 18.26 4.35 14.32
N PRO A 42 18.86 5.08 15.28
CA PRO A 42 19.70 4.51 16.33
C PRO A 42 18.95 3.62 17.34
N ILE A 43 19.74 2.82 18.06
CA ILE A 43 19.39 1.58 18.77
C ILE A 43 18.49 1.83 19.99
N GLY A 44 17.38 1.07 20.06
CA GLY A 44 16.52 0.95 21.22
C GLY A 44 15.56 -0.23 21.12
N GLU A 45 14.77 -0.33 20.03
CA GLU A 45 13.85 -1.47 19.77
C GLU A 45 13.30 -1.41 18.31
N VAL A 46 14.19 -1.30 17.33
CA VAL A 46 13.85 -0.96 15.92
C VAL A 46 12.92 -1.99 15.23
N ALA A 47 12.91 -3.24 15.68
CA ALA A 47 12.15 -4.31 15.02
C ALA A 47 10.62 -4.18 15.19
N SER A 48 10.15 -3.76 16.37
CA SER A 48 8.71 -3.63 16.68
C SER A 48 8.07 -2.43 15.97
N TRP A 49 8.79 -1.30 15.90
CA TRP A 49 8.36 -0.09 15.19
C TRP A 49 8.27 -0.29 13.68
N ARG A 50 9.21 -1.07 13.11
CA ARG A 50 9.17 -1.46 11.70
C ARG A 50 7.97 -2.34 11.39
N ALA A 51 7.68 -3.32 12.24
CA ALA A 51 6.52 -4.20 12.06
C ALA A 51 5.20 -3.42 12.12
N ALA A 52 5.02 -2.53 13.12
CA ALA A 52 3.80 -1.71 13.24
C ALA A 52 3.64 -0.71 12.08
N SER A 53 4.73 -0.08 11.62
CA SER A 53 4.69 0.85 10.50
C SER A 53 4.40 0.14 9.16
N MET A 54 4.97 -1.06 8.98
CA MET A 54 4.75 -1.90 7.81
C MET A 54 3.30 -2.41 7.77
N GLU A 55 2.78 -2.90 8.89
CA GLU A 55 1.39 -3.32 9.04
C GLU A 55 0.41 -2.17 8.73
N GLN A 56 0.69 -0.96 9.23
CA GLN A 56 -0.11 0.21 8.92
C GLN A 56 -0.12 0.52 7.42
N ARG A 57 1.05 0.45 6.75
CA ARG A 57 1.15 0.62 5.30
C ARG A 57 0.37 -0.45 4.54
N MET A 58 0.52 -1.72 4.91
CA MET A 58 -0.24 -2.83 4.31
C MET A 58 -1.74 -2.59 4.41
N ARG A 59 -2.26 -2.20 5.58
CA ARG A 59 -3.69 -1.89 5.75
C ARG A 59 -4.15 -0.76 4.84
N LEU A 60 -3.39 0.33 4.76
CA LEU A 60 -3.74 1.45 3.87
C LEU A 60 -3.74 1.06 2.39
N LEU A 61 -2.77 0.23 1.96
CA LEU A 61 -2.68 -0.27 0.60
C LEU A 61 -3.81 -1.26 0.28
N ILE A 62 -4.15 -2.14 1.21
CA ILE A 62 -5.29 -3.05 1.09
C ILE A 62 -6.59 -2.27 0.92
N ASP A 63 -6.83 -1.27 1.77
CA ASP A 63 -8.02 -0.41 1.68
C ASP A 63 -8.08 0.33 0.33
N LEU A 64 -6.94 0.89 -0.11
CA LEU A 64 -6.84 1.53 -1.42
C LEU A 64 -7.13 0.53 -2.55
N GLY A 65 -6.60 -0.69 -2.47
CA GLY A 65 -6.86 -1.76 -3.43
C GLY A 65 -8.33 -2.07 -3.58
N VAL A 66 -9.05 -2.20 -2.47
CA VAL A 66 -10.51 -2.41 -2.48
C VAL A 66 -11.23 -1.24 -3.18
N ALA A 67 -10.83 -0.01 -2.90
CA ALA A 67 -11.43 1.16 -3.54
C ALA A 67 -11.12 1.23 -5.05
N LEU A 68 -9.88 0.94 -5.46
CA LEU A 68 -9.50 0.92 -6.87
C LEU A 68 -10.22 -0.20 -7.66
N ASP A 69 -10.40 -1.36 -7.05
CA ASP A 69 -11.15 -2.46 -7.65
C ASP A 69 -12.63 -2.08 -7.85
N ALA A 70 -13.23 -1.37 -6.89
CA ALA A 70 -14.59 -0.85 -7.03
C ALA A 70 -14.72 0.20 -8.16
N LEU A 71 -13.69 1.05 -8.34
CA LEU A 71 -13.70 2.11 -9.34
C LEU A 71 -13.41 1.63 -10.76
N LEU A 72 -12.43 0.74 -10.92
CA LEU A 72 -11.93 0.35 -12.24
C LEU A 72 -12.52 -0.98 -12.73
N ALA A 73 -13.05 -1.80 -11.79
CA ALA A 73 -13.66 -3.12 -12.03
C ALA A 73 -12.82 -4.08 -12.90
N ASP A 74 -11.52 -3.82 -13.02
CA ASP A 74 -10.61 -4.50 -13.93
C ASP A 74 -9.17 -4.41 -13.39
N GLY A 75 -8.64 -5.56 -12.94
CA GLY A 75 -7.30 -5.64 -12.37
C GLY A 75 -6.20 -5.23 -13.35
N VAL A 76 -6.39 -5.43 -14.66
CA VAL A 76 -5.42 -5.01 -15.68
C VAL A 76 -5.39 -3.48 -15.76
N LYS A 77 -6.56 -2.83 -15.71
CA LYS A 77 -6.62 -1.36 -15.66
C LYS A 77 -5.98 -0.81 -14.40
N VAL A 78 -6.17 -1.45 -13.25
CA VAL A 78 -5.49 -1.06 -12.00
C VAL A 78 -3.97 -1.15 -12.17
N CYS A 79 -3.45 -2.27 -12.70
CA CYS A 79 -2.02 -2.46 -12.92
C CYS A 79 -1.42 -1.40 -13.86
N LEU A 80 -2.10 -1.10 -14.97
CA LEU A 80 -1.67 -0.07 -15.91
C LEU A 80 -1.77 1.33 -15.31
N TRP A 81 -2.81 1.58 -14.51
CA TRP A 81 -2.99 2.86 -13.85
C TRP A 81 -1.88 3.13 -12.83
N LEU A 82 -1.48 2.12 -12.04
CA LEU A 82 -0.44 2.22 -11.01
C LEU A 82 0.93 2.60 -11.55
N ARG A 83 1.26 2.18 -12.77
CA ARG A 83 2.58 2.37 -13.40
C ARG A 83 2.62 3.52 -14.41
N ARG A 84 1.46 4.12 -14.71
CA ARG A 84 1.38 5.23 -15.67
C ARG A 84 1.72 6.55 -14.98
N PRO A 85 2.71 7.32 -15.49
CA PRO A 85 2.99 8.68 -15.03
C PRO A 85 1.75 9.58 -15.02
N ARG A 86 1.64 10.42 -13.98
CA ARG A 86 0.54 11.37 -13.81
C ARG A 86 1.08 12.78 -13.58
N ASP A 87 0.60 13.73 -14.37
CA ASP A 87 0.95 15.15 -14.17
C ASP A 87 0.50 15.66 -12.80
N SER A 88 -0.63 15.17 -12.28
CA SER A 88 -1.13 15.47 -10.94
C SER A 88 -0.22 14.95 -9.81
N MET A 89 0.77 14.13 -10.13
CA MET A 89 1.79 13.61 -9.21
C MET A 89 3.20 14.09 -9.58
N GLY A 90 3.30 15.20 -10.33
CA GLY A 90 4.60 15.74 -10.76
C GLY A 90 5.33 14.84 -11.76
N GLY A 91 4.59 14.05 -12.55
CA GLY A 91 5.16 13.10 -13.51
C GLY A 91 5.53 11.74 -12.91
N MET A 92 5.36 11.54 -11.60
CA MET A 92 5.52 10.22 -10.98
C MET A 92 4.35 9.30 -11.34
N SER A 93 4.61 8.00 -11.38
CA SER A 93 3.54 7.01 -11.37
C SER A 93 2.93 6.91 -9.97
N PRO A 94 1.66 6.46 -9.83
CA PRO A 94 1.06 6.23 -8.52
C PRO A 94 1.89 5.31 -7.62
N ILE A 95 2.52 4.26 -8.17
CA ILE A 95 3.32 3.33 -7.38
C ILE A 95 4.60 3.97 -6.83
N ASP A 96 5.25 4.84 -7.62
CA ASP A 96 6.42 5.60 -7.18
C ASP A 96 6.04 6.62 -6.09
N ALA A 97 4.92 7.33 -6.29
CA ALA A 97 4.42 8.29 -5.33
C ALA A 97 4.12 7.62 -3.98
N MET A 98 3.43 6.48 -4.00
CA MET A 98 3.13 5.70 -2.79
C MET A 98 4.37 5.14 -2.10
N SER A 99 5.36 4.68 -2.87
CA SER A 99 6.64 4.22 -2.35
C SER A 99 7.41 5.36 -1.66
N SER A 100 7.33 6.58 -2.19
CA SER A 100 8.02 7.74 -1.62
C SER A 100 7.42 8.25 -0.30
N SER A 101 6.10 8.12 -0.11
CA SER A 101 5.43 8.66 1.08
C SER A 101 4.10 7.99 1.38
N VAL A 102 3.87 7.68 2.67
CA VAL A 102 2.57 7.18 3.16
C VAL A 102 1.43 8.19 2.96
N GLU A 103 1.75 9.49 2.88
CA GLU A 103 0.75 10.53 2.64
C GLU A 103 0.14 10.42 1.23
N TRP A 104 0.90 9.92 0.25
CA TRP A 104 0.36 9.62 -1.08
C TRP A 104 -0.64 8.47 -1.02
N ILE A 105 -0.36 7.42 -0.24
CA ILE A 105 -1.29 6.30 -0.03
C ILE A 105 -2.59 6.82 0.60
N ARG A 106 -2.48 7.64 1.66
CA ARG A 106 -3.65 8.24 2.34
C ARG A 106 -4.47 9.14 1.40
N SER A 107 -3.80 9.98 0.62
CA SER A 107 -4.45 10.91 -0.31
C SER A 107 -5.19 10.17 -1.43
N LEU A 108 -4.56 9.14 -2.01
CA LEU A 108 -5.19 8.30 -3.02
C LEU A 108 -6.37 7.49 -2.47
N ARG A 109 -6.21 6.91 -1.28
CA ARG A 109 -7.30 6.20 -0.59
C ARG A 109 -8.49 7.12 -0.36
N LYS A 110 -8.25 8.33 0.14
CA LYS A 110 -9.30 9.33 0.36
C LYS A 110 -9.99 9.70 -0.96
N ALA A 111 -9.23 10.06 -1.99
CA ALA A 111 -9.79 10.44 -3.28
C ALA A 111 -10.64 9.32 -3.91
N ALA A 112 -10.19 8.06 -3.79
CA ALA A 112 -10.93 6.91 -4.29
C ALA A 112 -12.26 6.70 -3.53
N LEU A 113 -12.23 6.81 -2.20
CA LEU A 113 -13.43 6.70 -1.38
C LEU A 113 -14.42 7.85 -1.61
N ASP A 114 -13.92 9.08 -1.71
CA ASP A 114 -14.74 10.26 -1.99
C ASP A 114 -15.45 10.15 -3.36
N PHE A 115 -14.80 9.51 -4.34
CA PHE A 115 -15.42 9.24 -5.65
C PHE A 115 -16.49 8.15 -5.59
N ILE A 116 -16.29 7.08 -4.81
CA ILE A 116 -17.28 5.99 -4.66
C ILE A 116 -18.53 6.48 -3.91
N ALA A 117 -18.36 7.42 -2.98
CA ALA A 117 -19.46 7.96 -2.16
C ALA A 117 -20.37 8.93 -2.93
N TYR A 118 -20.02 9.29 -4.17
CA TYR A 118 -20.78 10.19 -5.05
C TYR A 118 -21.63 9.40 -6.05
#